data_AF-A0A7T3BLP8-F1
#
_entry.id   AF-A0A7T3BLP8-F1
#
_cell.length_a   1.000
_cell.length_b   1.000
_cell.length_c   1.000
_cell.angle_alpha   90.00
_cell.angle_beta   90.00
_cell.angle_gamma   90.00
#
_symmetry.space_group_name_H-M   'P 1'
#
loop_
_entity.id
_entity.type
_entity.pdbx_description
1 polymer ?
#
loop_
_entity_poly.entity_id
_entity_poly.type
_entity_poly.pdbx_seq_one_letter_code
_entity_poly.pdbx_strand_id
1 'polypeptide(L)' 'MPEDRVEAFNRYFSDTPRNWRKQRETIQKHLDKADIVPMDLRYLSEENKDKLKAYALSLPQRQRDKVIFVIGVE' A
#
# COMPACT_ATOMS: atom_id res chain seq x y z
N MET A 1 -12.62 5.06 -9.43
CA MET A 1 -13.38 4.45 -8.32
C MET A 1 -14.43 5.46 -7.87
N PRO A 2 -15.67 5.07 -7.55
CA PRO A 2 -16.67 5.98 -6.96
C PRO A 2 -16.14 6.69 -5.70
N GLU A 3 -16.51 7.95 -5.48
CA GLU A 3 -15.96 8.79 -4.40
C GLU A 3 -16.22 8.22 -3.00
N ASP A 4 -17.45 7.76 -2.74
CA ASP A 4 -17.87 7.09 -1.50
C ASP A 4 -16.98 5.88 -1.16
N ARG A 5 -16.57 5.13 -2.18
CA ARG A 5 -15.65 3.99 -2.02
C ARG A 5 -14.22 4.44 -1.75
N VAL A 6 -13.76 5.53 -2.36
CA VAL A 6 -12.43 6.10 -2.10
C VAL A 6 -12.34 6.60 -0.66
N GLU A 7 -13.38 7.28 -0.17
CA GLU A 7 -13.45 7.75 1.22
C GLU A 7 -13.44 6.59 2.22
N ALA A 8 -14.31 5.60 2.02
CA ALA A 8 -14.36 4.43 2.89
C ALA A 8 -13.03 3.66 2.86
N PHE A 9 -12.43 3.50 1.67
CA PHE A 9 -11.14 2.87 1.52
C PHE A 9 -10.08 3.58 2.36
N ASN A 10 -9.96 4.90 2.24
CA ASN A 10 -8.98 5.67 3.00
C ASN A 10 -9.24 5.67 4.49
N ARG A 11 -10.50 5.73 4.90
CA ARG A 11 -10.91 5.65 6.31
C ARG A 11 -10.44 4.35 6.93
N TYR A 12 -10.59 3.21 6.27
CA TYR A 12 -10.30 1.91 6.88
C TYR A 12 -8.92 1.33 6.50
N PHE A 13 -8.17 1.98 5.60
CA PHE A 13 -6.89 1.47 5.12
C PHE A 13 -5.91 1.22 6.26
N SER A 14 -5.80 2.16 7.19
CA SER A 14 -4.81 2.11 8.27
C SER A 14 -5.24 2.78 9.59
N ASP A 15 -6.54 3.01 9.79
CA ASP A 15 -7.14 3.65 10.97
C ASP A 15 -6.83 2.96 12.30
N THR A 16 -6.73 1.63 12.28
CA THR A 16 -6.44 0.84 13.48
C THR A 16 -5.15 0.05 13.31
N PRO A 17 -4.43 -0.25 14.42
CA PRO A 17 -3.27 -1.14 14.38
C PRO A 17 -3.60 -2.50 13.75
N ARG A 18 -4.84 -3.00 13.95
CA ARG A 18 -5.31 -4.25 13.36
C ARG A 18 -5.44 -4.17 11.85
N ASN A 19 -6.08 -3.12 11.32
CA ASN A 19 -6.25 -2.95 9.87
C ASN A 19 -4.89 -2.74 9.20
N TRP A 20 -4.03 -1.93 9.80
CA TRP A 20 -2.66 -1.76 9.30
C TRP A 20 -1.87 -3.07 9.28
N ARG A 21 -1.98 -3.89 10.34
CA ARG A 21 -1.34 -5.22 10.37
C ARG A 21 -1.84 -6.11 9.22
N LYS A 22 -3.16 -6.13 8.95
CA LYS A 22 -3.73 -6.89 7.83
C LYS A 22 -3.21 -6.43 6.47
N GLN A 23 -3.04 -5.11 6.27
CA GLN A 23 -2.44 -4.58 5.03
C GLN A 23 -1.02 -5.10 4.87
N ARG A 24 -0.20 -5.02 5.92
CA ARG A 24 1.18 -5.54 5.91
C ARG A 24 1.25 -7.04 5.63
N GLU A 25 0.40 -7.84 6.27
CA GLU A 25 0.31 -9.29 6.03
C GLU A 25 -0.02 -9.59 4.56
N THR A 26 -0.94 -8.81 3.98
CA THR A 26 -1.31 -8.94 2.56
C THR A 26 -0.14 -8.58 1.64
N ILE A 27 0.55 -7.47 1.92
CA ILE A 27 1.74 -7.04 1.17
C ILE A 27 2.84 -8.12 1.23
N GLN A 28 3.13 -8.66 2.42
CA GLN A 28 4.13 -9.73 2.59
C GLN A 28 3.76 -10.99 1.81
N LYS A 29 2.49 -11.43 1.88
CA LYS A 29 2.01 -12.58 1.12
C LYS A 29 2.22 -12.43 -0.39
N HIS A 30 2.12 -11.21 -0.92
CA HIS A 30 2.40 -10.94 -2.34
C HIS A 30 3.90 -10.87 -2.62
N LEU A 31 4.69 -10.21 -1.76
CA LEU A 31 6.15 -10.13 -1.90
C LEU A 31 6.83 -11.50 -1.87
N ASP A 32 6.27 -12.45 -1.12
CA ASP A 32 6.78 -13.83 -1.05
C ASP A 32 6.60 -14.61 -2.35
N LYS A 33 5.58 -14.27 -3.16
CA LYS A 33 5.16 -15.09 -4.31
C LYS A 33 5.40 -14.43 -5.66
N ALA A 34 5.30 -13.11 -5.73
CA ALA A 34 5.37 -12.38 -6.98
C ALA A 34 6.78 -11.88 -7.27
N ASP A 35 7.10 -11.73 -8.55
CA ASP A 35 8.33 -11.06 -8.98
C ASP A 35 8.21 -9.53 -8.86
N ILE A 36 6.99 -9.02 -9.04
CA ILE A 36 6.66 -7.59 -8.95
C ILE A 36 5.35 -7.43 -8.15
N VAL A 37 5.31 -6.44 -7.26
CA VAL A 37 4.14 -6.06 -6.46
C VAL A 37 3.83 -4.59 -6.73
N PRO A 38 2.82 -4.30 -7.58
CA PRO A 38 2.38 -2.93 -7.78
C PRO A 38 1.59 -2.43 -6.56
N MET A 39 1.98 -1.28 -6.03
CA MET A 39 1.29 -0.56 -4.97
C MET A 39 0.60 0.66 -5.57
N ASP A 40 -0.73 0.57 -5.70
CA ASP A 40 -1.55 1.65 -6.29
C ASP A 40 -1.79 2.78 -5.29
N LEU A 41 -1.24 3.94 -5.58
CA LEU A 41 -1.33 5.14 -4.75
C LEU A 41 -2.42 6.10 -5.23
N ARG A 42 -3.05 5.86 -6.39
CA ARG A 42 -3.95 6.82 -7.05
C ARG A 42 -5.16 7.22 -6.20
N TYR A 43 -5.65 6.29 -5.40
CA TYR A 43 -6.83 6.48 -4.56
C TYR A 43 -6.50 6.57 -3.07
N LEU A 44 -5.22 6.63 -2.69
CA LEU A 44 -4.82 6.81 -1.30
C LEU A 44 -4.75 8.31 -0.95
N SER A 45 -5.16 8.66 0.27
CA SER A 45 -4.88 9.94 0.88
C SER A 45 -3.38 10.11 1.08
N GLU A 46 -2.89 11.35 1.20
CA GLU A 46 -1.46 11.61 1.43
C GLU A 46 -0.94 10.90 2.69
N GLU A 47 -1.72 10.88 3.77
CA GLU A 47 -1.35 10.14 5.00
C GLU A 47 -1.14 8.64 4.73
N ASN A 48 -2.08 7.99 4.01
CA ASN A 48 -1.97 6.57 3.72
C ASN A 48 -0.86 6.29 2.69
N LYS A 49 -0.62 7.20 1.73
CA LYS A 49 0.52 7.13 0.80
C LYS A 49 1.84 7.14 1.57
N ASP A 50 2.01 8.08 2.49
CA ASP A 50 3.25 8.21 3.27
C ASP A 50 3.47 7.00 4.16
N LYS A 51 2.42 6.50 4.81
CA LYS A 51 2.49 5.28 5.63
C LYS A 51 2.89 4.06 4.81
N LEU A 52 2.34 3.91 3.59
CA LEU A 52 2.66 2.81 2.69
C LEU A 52 4.09 2.94 2.14
N LYS A 53 4.52 4.14 1.74
CA LYS A 53 5.89 4.41 1.28
C LYS A 53 6.90 4.14 2.39
N ALA A 54 6.66 4.62 3.60
CA ALA A 54 7.52 4.37 4.76
C ALA A 54 7.65 2.87 5.03
N TYR A 55 6.53 2.12 4.96
CA TYR A 55 6.58 0.67 5.09
C TYR A 55 7.41 0.01 3.99
N ALA A 56 7.16 0.36 2.72
CA ALA A 56 7.93 -0.16 1.60
C ALA A 56 9.43 0.12 1.74
N LEU A 57 9.81 1.32 2.18
CA LEU A 57 11.22 1.68 2.45
C LEU A 57 11.85 0.87 3.58
N SER A 58 11.05 0.44 4.58
CA SER A 58 11.52 -0.42 5.68
C SER A 58 11.68 -1.90 5.31
N LEU A 59 11.24 -2.33 4.12
CA LEU A 59 11.38 -3.72 3.69
C LEU A 59 12.86 -4.06 3.41
N PRO A 60 13.24 -5.35 3.53
CA PRO A 60 14.54 -5.82 3.06
C PRO A 60 14.75 -5.50 1.57
N GLN A 61 15.99 -5.25 1.14
CA GLN A 61 16.30 -4.87 -0.25
C GLN A 61 15.64 -5.78 -1.29
N ARG A 62 15.77 -7.11 -1.13
CA ARG A 62 15.16 -8.10 -2.02
C ARG A 62 13.64 -7.96 -2.19
N GLN A 63 12.95 -7.49 -1.15
CA GLN A 63 11.51 -7.21 -1.23
C GLN A 63 11.24 -5.83 -1.84
N ARG A 64 12.05 -4.81 -1.51
CA ARG A 64 11.94 -3.46 -2.10
C ARG A 64 12.09 -3.48 -3.61
N ASP A 65 13.00 -4.29 -4.15
CA ASP A 65 13.26 -4.41 -5.59
C ASP A 65 12.03 -4.91 -6.37
N LYS A 66 11.07 -5.54 -5.69
CA LYS A 66 9.81 -6.01 -6.27
C LYS A 66 8.72 -4.93 -6.28
N VAL A 67 8.86 -3.87 -5.50
CA VAL A 67 7.78 -2.88 -5.30
C VAL A 67 7.80 -1.85 -6.41
N ILE A 68 6.65 -1.63 -7.04
CA ILE A 68 6.44 -0.53 -8.01
C ILE A 68 5.29 0.34 -7.52
N PHE A 69 5.53 1.64 -7.36
CA PHE A 69 4.46 2.58 -7.05
C PHE A 69 3.73 3.01 -8.30
N VAL A 70 2.41 2.83 -8.31
CA VAL A 70 1.54 3.38 -9.35
C VAL A 70 0.97 4.69 -8.83
N ILE A 71 1.62 5.78 -9.24
CA ILE A 71 1.12 7.15 -9.13
C ILE A 71 0.49 7.48 -10.48
N GLY A 72 -0.73 8.03 -10.52
CA GLY A 72 -1.40 8.33 -11.79
C GLY A 72 -0.54 9.25 -12.67
N VAL A 73 -0.76 9.22 -13.99
CA VAL A 73 -0.15 10.20 -14.90
C VAL A 73 -0.81 11.54 -14.60
N GLU A 74 0.00 12.56 -14.30
CA GLU A 74 -0.43 13.97 -14.23
C GLU A 74 -0.90 14.48 -15.60
#